data_AF-A0A257M6E2-F1
#
_entry.id   AF-A0A257M6E2-F1
#
_cell.length_a   1.000
_cell.length_b   1.000
_cell.length_c   1.000
_cell.angle_alpha   90.00
_cell.angle_beta   90.00
_cell.angle_gamma   90.00
#
_symmetry.space_group_name_H-M   'P 1'
#
loop_
_entity.id
_entity.type
_entity.pdbx_description
1 polymer ?
#
loop_
_entity_poly.entity_id
_entity_poly.type
_entity_poly.pdbx_seq_one_letter_code
_entity_poly.pdbx_strand_id
1 'polypeptide(L)'
;MACRVFQSSIRATALFLFIAGQCLLAQLPGLEKEPWTGYFAVYQQRTFHYMIDSKGEGTIAPLQRTGAPITKVLHLPVTVFIQEKMPDGKVVEHEGLAVSLKSTSEPTEKLTKLTYTGKTKEETAFEVSVESQGDRLRYGGRITDKGKLTANPIRLCVQVKFPSAYRPADRDEKEVIKQIRDDELKVTRSDGKRFRLVADKPLAEPPNEVADKDLGLVSVEIGAWRGMNFEFSAMPNSALRLTTPETEGLLRGFFVQWTPDPATDPKGESRFQIEMK
;
A
#
# COMPACT_ATOMS: atom_id res chain seq x y z
N MET A 1 19.01 83.29 14.20
CA MET A 1 19.41 81.88 14.38
C MET A 1 18.35 81.20 15.21
N ALA A 2 17.55 80.32 14.60
CA ALA A 2 16.40 79.69 15.23
C ALA A 2 16.82 78.42 15.99
N CYS A 3 16.48 78.36 17.27
CA CYS A 3 16.71 77.23 18.16
C CYS A 3 15.63 76.15 17.88
N ARG A 4 16.03 74.95 17.45
CA ARG A 4 15.12 73.82 17.21
C ARG A 4 14.99 72.99 18.48
N VAL A 5 13.74 72.83 18.93
CA VAL A 5 13.32 71.97 20.02
C VAL A 5 13.38 70.50 19.58
N PHE A 6 14.10 69.69 20.36
CA PHE A 6 14.12 68.23 20.29
C PHE A 6 12.89 67.69 21.03
N GLN A 7 12.02 66.94 20.35
CA GLN A 7 11.00 66.11 20.99
C GLN A 7 11.15 64.68 20.50
N SER A 8 11.72 63.84 21.37
CA SER A 8 11.71 62.39 21.22
C SER A 8 10.32 61.86 21.59
N SER A 9 9.68 61.13 20.69
CA SER A 9 8.58 60.22 21.06
C SER A 9 8.96 58.81 20.66
N ILE A 10 9.34 58.04 21.67
CA ILE A 10 9.46 56.59 21.61
C ILE A 10 8.04 56.02 21.56
N ARG A 11 7.67 55.38 20.45
CA ARG A 11 6.53 54.46 20.40
C ARG A 11 7.05 53.10 19.98
N ALA A 12 7.37 52.27 20.97
CA ALA A 12 7.63 50.86 20.77
C ALA A 12 6.29 50.14 20.61
N THR A 13 5.89 49.89 19.36
CA THR A 13 4.75 49.03 19.05
C THR A 13 5.27 47.60 18.91
N ALA A 14 5.19 46.84 20.01
CA ALA A 14 5.46 45.40 19.99
C ALA A 14 4.29 44.69 19.30
N LEU A 15 4.45 44.37 18.02
CA LEU A 15 3.56 43.52 17.26
C LEU A 15 3.92 42.05 17.57
N PHE A 16 3.30 41.49 18.60
CA PHE A 16 3.30 40.04 18.84
C PHE A 16 2.44 39.37 17.77
N LEU A 17 3.04 39.02 16.63
CA LEU A 17 2.47 38.09 15.67
C LEU A 17 2.52 36.69 16.29
N PHE A 18 1.45 36.32 16.97
CA PHE A 18 1.12 34.92 17.26
C PHE A 18 0.83 34.22 15.92
N ILE A 19 1.88 33.75 15.24
CA ILE A 19 1.71 32.68 14.25
C ILE A 19 1.46 31.43 15.09
N ALA A 20 0.19 31.20 15.43
CA ALA A 20 -0.26 29.88 15.84
C ALA A 20 -0.03 28.97 14.63
N GLY A 21 1.18 28.39 14.56
CA GLY A 21 1.50 27.31 13.67
C GLY A 21 0.60 26.15 14.05
N GLN A 22 -0.58 26.08 13.44
CA GLN A 22 -1.34 24.86 13.40
C GLN A 22 -0.40 23.85 12.73
N CYS A 23 0.18 22.95 13.53
CA CYS A 23 0.60 21.65 13.05
C CYS A 23 -0.67 20.94 12.58
N LEU A 24 -1.19 21.36 11.42
CA LEU A 24 -2.05 20.52 10.62
C LEU A 24 -1.19 19.30 10.31
N LEU A 25 -1.53 18.17 10.92
CA LEU A 25 -1.04 16.86 10.51
C LEU A 25 -1.25 16.82 9.00
N ALA A 26 -0.16 16.92 8.24
CA ALA A 26 -0.23 17.05 6.81
C ALA A 26 -0.77 15.73 6.25
N GLN A 27 -2.02 15.74 5.83
CA GLN A 27 -2.70 14.64 5.16
C GLN A 27 -2.89 15.03 3.69
N LEU A 28 -3.05 14.04 2.82
CA LEU A 28 -3.38 14.31 1.43
C LEU A 28 -4.78 14.96 1.38
N PRO A 29 -4.97 16.03 0.58
CA PRO A 29 -6.27 16.70 0.49
C PRO A 29 -7.33 15.72 -0.02
N GLY A 30 -8.51 15.70 0.58
CA GLY A 30 -9.60 14.83 0.11
C GLY A 30 -10.40 15.48 -1.02
N LEU A 31 -11.02 14.65 -1.86
CA LEU A 31 -12.14 15.04 -2.71
C LEU A 31 -13.32 15.43 -1.80
N GLU A 32 -14.08 16.45 -2.22
CA GLU A 32 -15.27 16.91 -1.48
C GLU A 32 -16.57 16.29 -2.02
N LYS A 33 -16.53 15.79 -3.26
CA LYS A 33 -17.71 15.37 -4.01
C LYS A 33 -18.06 13.90 -3.76
N GLU A 34 -19.34 13.64 -3.48
CA GLU A 34 -19.87 12.28 -3.40
C GLU A 34 -19.78 11.54 -4.76
N PRO A 35 -19.55 10.21 -4.77
CA PRO A 35 -19.40 9.31 -3.62
C PRO A 35 -17.96 9.21 -3.08
N TRP A 36 -17.05 10.08 -3.53
CA TRP A 36 -15.61 9.97 -3.29
C TRP A 36 -15.10 10.84 -2.15
N THR A 37 -16.01 11.42 -1.37
CA THR A 37 -15.67 12.33 -0.28
C THR A 37 -14.65 11.68 0.67
N GLY A 38 -13.54 12.39 0.92
CA GLY A 38 -12.45 11.94 1.79
C GLY A 38 -11.34 11.14 1.10
N TYR A 39 -11.52 10.70 -0.15
CA TYR A 39 -10.43 10.10 -0.93
C TYR A 39 -9.62 11.17 -1.63
N PHE A 40 -8.29 11.02 -1.65
CA PHE A 40 -7.42 11.90 -2.40
C PHE A 40 -7.44 11.59 -3.90
N ALA A 41 -7.38 10.32 -4.27
CA ALA A 41 -7.37 9.92 -5.66
C ALA A 41 -8.25 8.69 -5.89
N VAL A 42 -8.95 8.66 -7.03
CA VAL A 42 -9.80 7.54 -7.44
C VAL A 42 -9.49 7.16 -8.88
N TYR A 43 -9.44 5.86 -9.14
CA TYR A 43 -9.41 5.27 -10.46
C TYR A 43 -10.62 4.36 -10.63
N GLN A 44 -11.48 4.68 -11.59
CA GLN A 44 -12.69 3.91 -11.84
C GLN A 44 -12.53 3.03 -13.08
N GLN A 45 -12.80 1.73 -12.93
CA GLN A 45 -12.87 0.77 -14.02
C GLN A 45 -14.18 -0.02 -13.94
N ARG A 46 -14.50 -0.74 -15.01
CA ARG A 46 -15.72 -1.55 -15.08
C ARG A 46 -15.75 -2.69 -14.06
N THR A 47 -14.59 -3.24 -13.73
CA THR A 47 -14.44 -4.44 -12.88
C THR A 47 -13.93 -4.11 -11.48
N PHE A 48 -13.41 -2.91 -11.25
CA PHE A 48 -12.93 -2.48 -9.94
C PHE A 48 -12.91 -0.96 -9.83
N HIS A 49 -12.95 -0.46 -8.60
CA HIS A 49 -12.48 0.88 -8.27
C HIS A 49 -11.19 0.78 -7.46
N TYR A 50 -10.28 1.73 -7.65
CA TYR A 50 -9.12 1.89 -6.80
C TYR A 50 -9.14 3.28 -6.18
N MET A 51 -8.96 3.38 -4.86
CA MET A 51 -9.04 4.64 -4.13
C MET A 51 -7.81 4.79 -3.23
N ILE A 52 -7.30 6.02 -3.11
CA ILE A 52 -6.25 6.41 -2.16
C ILE A 52 -6.89 7.41 -1.20
N ASP A 53 -6.80 7.14 0.10
CA ASP A 53 -7.36 8.02 1.12
C ASP A 53 -6.41 9.18 1.50
N SER A 54 -6.83 10.01 2.46
CA SER A 54 -6.01 11.14 2.96
C SER A 54 -4.72 10.69 3.68
N LYS A 55 -4.61 9.41 4.04
CA LYS A 55 -3.45 8.78 4.69
C LYS A 55 -2.57 8.03 3.69
N GLY A 56 -2.85 8.13 2.39
CA GLY A 56 -2.08 7.45 1.35
C GLY A 56 -2.32 5.94 1.30
N GLU A 57 -3.30 5.43 2.03
CA GLU A 57 -3.69 4.02 2.01
C GLU A 57 -4.54 3.75 0.77
N GLY A 58 -4.12 2.74 0.00
CA GLY A 58 -4.84 2.31 -1.17
C GLY A 58 -5.94 1.31 -0.80
N THR A 59 -7.01 1.26 -1.58
CA THR A 59 -8.02 0.20 -1.50
C THR A 59 -8.47 -0.16 -2.90
N ILE A 60 -8.42 -1.45 -3.23
CA ILE A 60 -9.06 -1.99 -4.42
C ILE A 60 -10.44 -2.49 -4.01
N ALA A 61 -11.49 -2.00 -4.65
CA ALA A 61 -12.87 -2.41 -4.49
C ALA A 61 -13.35 -3.16 -5.75
N PRO A 62 -13.30 -4.50 -5.74
CA PRO A 62 -13.83 -5.34 -6.81
C PRO A 62 -15.33 -5.10 -7.03
N LEU A 63 -15.73 -5.02 -8.31
CA LEU A 63 -17.11 -4.81 -8.71
C LEU A 63 -17.72 -6.08 -9.29
N GLN A 64 -19.02 -6.23 -9.05
CA GLN A 64 -19.87 -7.20 -9.72
C GLN A 64 -20.07 -6.80 -11.19
N ARG A 65 -20.55 -7.73 -12.02
CA ARG A 65 -20.90 -7.46 -13.43
C ARG A 65 -21.92 -6.32 -13.59
N THR A 66 -22.74 -6.07 -12.58
CA THR A 66 -23.73 -4.98 -12.52
C THR A 66 -23.10 -3.61 -12.25
N GLY A 67 -21.80 -3.54 -11.93
CA GLY A 67 -21.09 -2.32 -11.53
C GLY A 67 -21.17 -2.00 -10.03
N ALA A 68 -21.95 -2.75 -9.25
CA ALA A 68 -22.00 -2.60 -7.80
C ALA A 68 -20.80 -3.29 -7.13
N PRO A 69 -20.25 -2.77 -6.01
CA PRO A 69 -19.22 -3.48 -5.25
C PRO A 69 -19.68 -4.88 -4.80
N ILE A 70 -18.77 -5.86 -4.73
CA ILE A 70 -19.13 -7.21 -4.25
C ILE A 70 -19.57 -7.13 -2.77
N THR A 71 -18.67 -6.70 -1.89
CA THR A 71 -18.92 -6.36 -0.49
C THR A 71 -17.67 -5.67 0.07
N LYS A 72 -17.83 -4.77 1.05
CA LYS A 72 -16.70 -4.06 1.68
C LYS A 72 -15.72 -5.00 2.37
N VAL A 73 -16.19 -6.16 2.85
CA VAL A 73 -15.35 -7.18 3.51
C VAL A 73 -14.34 -7.81 2.55
N LEU A 74 -14.59 -7.76 1.24
CA LEU A 74 -13.73 -8.30 0.19
C LEU A 74 -12.93 -7.22 -0.55
N HIS A 75 -12.91 -5.98 -0.04
CA HIS A 75 -11.97 -4.99 -0.53
C HIS A 75 -10.54 -5.44 -0.22
N LEU A 76 -9.59 -5.07 -1.07
CA LEU A 76 -8.17 -5.39 -0.90
C LEU A 76 -7.43 -4.11 -0.49
N PRO A 77 -7.11 -3.94 0.81
CA PRO A 77 -6.24 -2.87 1.25
C PRO A 77 -4.86 -2.97 0.58
N VAL A 78 -4.34 -1.82 0.15
CA VAL A 78 -2.96 -1.68 -0.34
C VAL A 78 -2.22 -0.74 0.59
N THR A 79 -1.23 -1.26 1.30
CA THR A 79 -0.50 -0.52 2.33
C THR A 79 0.95 -0.34 1.89
N VAL A 80 1.45 0.89 2.04
CA VAL A 80 2.87 1.19 1.93
C VAL A 80 3.46 1.18 3.33
N PHE A 81 4.61 0.54 3.50
CA PHE A 81 5.30 0.44 4.79
C PHE A 81 6.83 0.41 4.59
N ILE A 82 7.58 0.58 5.67
CA ILE A 82 9.05 0.51 5.65
C ILE A 82 9.46 -0.77 6.35
N GLN A 83 10.33 -1.51 5.69
CA GLN A 83 10.88 -2.74 6.20
C GLN A 83 12.34 -2.51 6.61
N GLU A 84 12.70 -2.90 7.83
CA GLU A 84 14.06 -2.87 8.35
C GLU A 84 14.58 -4.29 8.52
N LYS A 85 15.78 -4.58 8.01
CA LYS A 85 16.43 -5.88 8.14
C LYS A 85 17.47 -5.85 9.25
N MET A 86 17.17 -6.52 10.35
CA MET A 86 18.02 -6.62 11.54
C MET A 86 19.29 -7.47 11.27
N PRO A 87 20.36 -7.33 12.07
CA PRO A 87 21.59 -8.11 11.91
C PRO A 87 21.40 -9.62 12.08
N ASP A 88 20.41 -10.05 12.87
CA ASP A 88 20.03 -11.46 13.04
C ASP A 88 19.20 -12.00 11.86
N GLY A 89 19.01 -11.20 10.81
CA GLY A 89 18.24 -11.54 9.63
C GLY A 89 16.74 -11.33 9.78
N LYS A 90 16.23 -10.98 10.97
CA LYS A 90 14.82 -10.69 11.17
C LYS A 90 14.40 -9.42 10.43
N VAL A 91 13.13 -9.40 10.09
CA VAL A 91 12.46 -8.30 9.45
C VAL A 91 11.58 -7.60 10.48
N VAL A 92 11.70 -6.29 10.57
CA VAL A 92 10.78 -5.43 11.32
C VAL A 92 10.03 -4.56 10.32
N GLU A 93 8.71 -4.49 10.49
CA GLU A 93 7.84 -3.67 9.67
C GLU A 93 7.41 -2.43 10.45
N HIS A 94 7.63 -1.27 9.86
CA HIS A 94 7.22 0.03 10.38
C HIS A 94 5.96 0.44 9.62
N GLU A 95 4.80 0.13 10.20
CA GLU A 95 3.48 0.52 9.69
C GLU A 95 3.07 1.94 10.13
N GLY A 96 2.02 2.49 9.50
CA GLY A 96 1.48 3.80 9.89
C GLY A 96 2.42 4.95 9.50
N LEU A 97 2.89 4.90 8.26
CA LEU A 97 4.09 5.60 7.78
C LEU A 97 4.08 7.12 7.86
N ALA A 98 2.96 7.81 7.99
CA ALA A 98 2.97 9.24 7.76
C ALA A 98 2.47 10.05 8.94
N VAL A 99 3.43 10.69 9.63
CA VAL A 99 3.11 11.91 10.40
C VAL A 99 2.87 13.09 9.46
N SER A 100 3.36 12.99 8.22
CA SER A 100 3.08 13.95 7.16
C SER A 100 3.07 13.27 5.80
N LEU A 101 2.08 13.62 4.97
CA LEU A 101 2.00 13.33 3.55
C LEU A 101 1.86 14.63 2.77
N LYS A 102 2.50 14.66 1.60
CA LYS A 102 2.41 15.78 0.67
C LYS A 102 2.37 15.25 -0.75
N SER A 103 1.53 15.87 -1.57
CA SER A 103 1.48 15.67 -3.01
C SER A 103 1.40 17.03 -3.68
N THR A 104 2.03 17.16 -4.84
CA THR A 104 1.84 18.32 -5.72
C THR A 104 0.65 18.15 -6.66
N SER A 105 0.14 16.93 -6.80
CA SER A 105 -1.08 16.63 -7.55
C SER A 105 -2.31 17.07 -6.76
N GLU A 106 -3.29 17.64 -7.45
CA GLU A 106 -4.63 17.92 -6.91
C GLU A 106 -5.41 16.61 -6.70
N PRO A 107 -6.37 16.58 -5.74
CA PRO A 107 -7.29 15.47 -5.61
C PRO A 107 -8.00 15.17 -6.93
N THR A 108 -8.18 13.90 -7.28
CA THR A 108 -8.69 13.52 -8.61
C THR A 108 -9.58 12.30 -8.62
N GLU A 109 -10.69 12.36 -9.38
CA GLU A 109 -11.54 11.20 -9.69
C GLU A 109 -10.99 10.37 -10.88
N LYS A 110 -9.89 10.81 -11.50
CA LYS A 110 -9.30 10.24 -12.73
C LYS A 110 -7.81 10.01 -12.56
N LEU A 111 -7.45 9.21 -11.56
CA LEU A 111 -6.06 8.82 -11.36
C LEU A 111 -5.52 8.14 -12.63
N THR A 112 -4.36 8.61 -13.06
CA THR A 112 -3.56 8.03 -14.16
C THR A 112 -2.11 7.90 -13.73
N LYS A 113 -1.59 8.95 -13.09
CA LYS A 113 -0.31 8.98 -12.42
C LYS A 113 -0.38 9.90 -11.22
N LEU A 114 0.21 9.47 -10.12
CA LEU A 114 0.31 10.22 -8.88
C LEU A 114 1.66 9.95 -8.24
N THR A 115 2.26 10.99 -7.68
CA THR A 115 3.40 10.86 -6.78
C THR A 115 3.08 11.59 -5.49
N TYR A 116 3.30 10.93 -4.35
CA TYR A 116 3.23 11.57 -3.05
C TYR A 116 4.47 11.23 -2.23
N THR A 117 4.81 12.13 -1.32
CA THR A 117 5.94 12.01 -0.41
C THR A 117 5.43 11.95 1.02
N GLY A 118 6.19 11.32 1.90
CA GLY A 118 5.83 11.25 3.31
C GLY A 118 7.05 11.18 4.22
N LYS A 119 6.77 11.31 5.51
CA LYS A 119 7.74 11.09 6.58
C LYS A 119 7.14 10.24 7.70
N THR A 120 7.92 9.29 8.20
CA THR A 120 7.58 8.49 9.38
C THR A 120 7.85 9.22 10.69
N LYS A 121 7.39 8.65 11.81
CA LYS A 121 7.68 9.17 13.17
C LYS A 121 9.18 9.19 13.47
N GLU A 122 9.92 8.30 12.82
CA GLU A 122 11.37 8.16 12.88
C GLU A 122 12.08 9.13 11.92
N GLU A 123 11.34 10.08 11.32
CA GLU A 123 11.81 11.06 10.34
C GLU A 123 12.34 10.46 9.03
N THR A 124 12.05 9.19 8.77
CA THR A 124 12.40 8.53 7.50
C THR A 124 11.52 9.12 6.39
N ALA A 125 12.14 9.75 5.39
CA ALA A 125 11.43 10.35 4.26
C ALA A 125 11.35 9.36 3.09
N PHE A 126 10.21 9.36 2.42
CA PHE A 126 9.94 8.46 1.30
C PHE A 126 9.12 9.12 0.20
N GLU A 127 9.14 8.48 -0.96
CA GLU A 127 8.39 8.84 -2.16
C GLU A 127 7.69 7.59 -2.69
N VAL A 128 6.41 7.74 -3.02
CA VAL A 128 5.58 6.70 -3.64
C VAL A 128 5.05 7.22 -4.96
N SER A 129 5.10 6.38 -5.97
CA SER A 129 4.46 6.60 -7.27
C SER A 129 3.39 5.55 -7.52
N VAL A 130 2.24 6.00 -8.01
CA VAL A 130 1.12 5.14 -8.40
C VAL A 130 0.71 5.50 -9.83
N GLU A 131 0.62 4.51 -10.70
CA GLU A 131 0.16 4.65 -12.08
C GLU A 131 -1.00 3.70 -12.34
N SER A 132 -1.97 4.13 -13.13
CA SER A 132 -3.17 3.35 -13.47
C SER A 132 -3.47 3.43 -14.96
N GLN A 133 -3.66 2.26 -15.57
CA GLN A 133 -3.96 2.13 -16.99
C GLN A 133 -4.71 0.83 -17.28
N GLY A 134 -5.92 0.95 -17.83
CA GLY A 134 -6.79 -0.19 -18.11
C GLY A 134 -7.07 -1.01 -16.85
N ASP A 135 -6.74 -2.29 -16.90
CA ASP A 135 -6.87 -3.25 -15.82
C ASP A 135 -5.64 -3.31 -14.90
N ARG A 136 -4.73 -2.32 -14.98
CA ARG A 136 -3.45 -2.34 -14.26
C ARG A 136 -3.29 -1.16 -13.30
N LEU A 137 -2.75 -1.48 -12.13
CA LEU A 137 -2.13 -0.55 -11.19
C LEU A 137 -0.64 -0.84 -11.11
N ARG A 138 0.19 0.19 -11.03
CA ARG A 138 1.62 0.06 -10.78
C ARG A 138 2.04 0.93 -9.61
N TYR A 139 2.71 0.33 -8.65
CA TYR A 139 3.36 1.04 -7.56
C TYR A 139 4.87 1.03 -7.75
N GLY A 140 5.50 2.12 -7.38
CA GLY A 140 6.93 2.20 -7.16
C GLY A 140 7.20 3.15 -6.01
N GLY A 141 8.43 3.22 -5.57
CA GLY A 141 8.81 4.15 -4.54
C GLY A 141 10.21 3.91 -4.03
N ARG A 142 10.66 4.82 -3.17
CA ARG A 142 11.99 4.77 -2.58
C ARG A 142 12.02 5.53 -1.26
N ILE A 143 13.03 5.22 -0.48
CA ILE A 143 13.43 6.01 0.68
C ILE A 143 14.32 7.15 0.16
N THR A 144 13.97 8.38 0.52
CA THR A 144 14.70 9.60 0.12
C THR A 144 15.62 10.10 1.24
N ASP A 145 15.28 9.81 2.49
CA ASP A 145 16.10 10.06 3.68
C ASP A 145 15.82 8.95 4.70
N LYS A 146 16.88 8.40 5.32
CA LYS A 146 16.75 7.34 6.34
C LYS A 146 16.29 7.87 7.70
N GLY A 147 16.33 9.17 7.94
CA GLY A 147 15.98 9.76 9.23
C GLY A 147 16.79 9.13 10.36
N LYS A 148 16.09 8.60 11.38
CA LYS A 148 16.69 7.93 12.54
C LYS A 148 17.02 6.45 12.30
N LEU A 149 16.49 5.84 11.23
CA LEU A 149 16.67 4.41 10.92
C LEU A 149 17.95 4.17 10.11
N THR A 150 19.12 4.43 10.72
CA THR A 150 20.41 4.39 10.02
C THR A 150 21.23 3.13 10.30
N ALA A 151 20.94 2.41 11.39
CA ALA A 151 21.73 1.27 11.84
C ALA A 151 21.64 0.06 10.90
N ASN A 152 20.50 -0.12 10.24
CA ASN A 152 20.19 -1.30 9.44
C ASN A 152 19.73 -0.92 8.03
N PRO A 153 19.82 -1.85 7.05
CA PRO A 153 19.19 -1.66 5.76
C PRO A 153 17.67 -1.52 5.89
N ILE A 154 17.14 -0.46 5.28
CA ILE A 154 15.71 -0.19 5.19
C ILE A 154 15.26 -0.09 3.73
N ARG A 155 14.01 -0.44 3.46
CA ARG A 155 13.40 -0.36 2.13
C ARG A 155 11.91 -0.04 2.24
N LEU A 156 11.39 0.61 1.20
CA LEU A 156 9.96 0.89 1.06
C LEU A 156 9.28 -0.32 0.39
N CYS A 157 8.26 -0.85 1.04
CA CYS A 157 7.50 -2.00 0.58
C CYS A 157 6.05 -1.62 0.33
N VAL A 158 5.38 -2.43 -0.50
CA VAL A 158 3.95 -2.30 -0.78
C VAL A 158 3.33 -3.68 -0.57
N GLN A 159 2.23 -3.77 0.17
CA GLN A 159 1.50 -5.03 0.34
C GLN A 159 0.03 -4.88 -0.06
N VAL A 160 -0.51 -5.94 -0.64
CA VAL A 160 -1.95 -6.10 -0.88
C VAL A 160 -2.47 -7.17 0.05
N LYS A 161 -3.45 -6.81 0.88
CA LYS A 161 -4.10 -7.75 1.79
C LYS A 161 -5.31 -8.39 1.11
N PHE A 162 -5.28 -9.71 1.00
CA PHE A 162 -6.48 -10.51 0.76
C PHE A 162 -7.13 -10.80 2.11
N PRO A 163 -8.32 -10.24 2.41
CA PRO A 163 -9.06 -10.58 3.61
C PRO A 163 -9.54 -12.03 3.59
N SER A 164 -9.93 -12.55 4.76
CA SER A 164 -10.57 -13.86 4.83
C SER A 164 -11.92 -13.82 4.10
N ALA A 165 -11.99 -14.53 2.97
CA ALA A 165 -13.13 -14.44 2.07
C ALA A 165 -14.31 -15.35 2.45
N TYR A 166 -14.05 -16.33 3.31
CA TYR A 166 -14.97 -17.43 3.60
C TYR A 166 -15.34 -17.58 5.08
N ARG A 167 -15.19 -16.54 5.89
CA ARG A 167 -15.74 -16.53 7.26
C ARG A 167 -17.20 -16.12 7.25
N PRO A 168 -18.11 -17.02 7.67
CA PRO A 168 -19.19 -16.58 8.54
C PRO A 168 -19.07 -17.26 9.90
N ALA A 169 -19.49 -16.57 10.94
CA ALA A 169 -19.44 -17.02 12.33
C ALA A 169 -20.21 -18.32 12.63
N ASP A 170 -20.91 -18.91 11.63
CA ASP A 170 -21.84 -20.03 11.82
C ASP A 170 -21.77 -21.10 10.70
N ARG A 171 -20.67 -21.21 9.94
CA ARG A 171 -20.53 -22.27 8.89
C ARG A 171 -19.70 -23.45 9.35
N ASP A 172 -20.10 -24.66 8.92
CA ASP A 172 -19.30 -25.88 9.07
C ASP A 172 -17.98 -25.73 8.31
N GLU A 173 -16.87 -25.89 9.03
CA GLU A 173 -15.50 -25.83 8.52
C GLU A 173 -15.29 -26.76 7.30
N LYS A 174 -15.96 -27.92 7.27
CA LYS A 174 -15.87 -28.86 6.15
C LYS A 174 -16.50 -28.31 4.87
N GLU A 175 -17.58 -27.54 4.97
CA GLU A 175 -18.21 -26.91 3.81
C GLU A 175 -17.34 -25.76 3.28
N VAL A 176 -16.74 -24.99 4.18
CA VAL A 176 -15.79 -23.93 3.85
C VAL A 176 -14.55 -24.50 3.13
N ILE A 177 -13.96 -25.58 3.67
CA ILE A 177 -12.82 -26.27 3.02
C ILE A 177 -13.21 -26.78 1.62
N LYS A 178 -14.41 -27.34 1.45
CA LYS A 178 -14.87 -27.79 0.12
C LYS A 178 -14.98 -26.66 -0.88
N GLN A 179 -15.55 -25.52 -0.49
CA GLN A 179 -15.68 -24.34 -1.38
C GLN A 179 -14.32 -23.81 -1.83
N ILE A 180 -13.30 -23.93 -0.98
CA ILE A 180 -11.99 -23.33 -1.19
C ILE A 180 -11.02 -24.24 -1.93
N ARG A 181 -11.29 -25.55 -1.97
CA ARG A 181 -10.49 -26.48 -2.79
C ARG A 181 -10.48 -26.12 -4.26
N ASP A 182 -11.56 -25.48 -4.73
CA ASP A 182 -11.69 -25.02 -6.10
C ASP A 182 -10.99 -23.67 -6.35
N ASP A 183 -10.59 -22.96 -5.28
CA ASP A 183 -9.78 -21.75 -5.41
C ASP A 183 -8.36 -22.08 -5.87
N GLU A 184 -7.78 -21.15 -6.63
CA GLU A 184 -6.46 -21.32 -7.23
C GLU A 184 -5.55 -20.16 -6.84
N LEU A 185 -4.49 -20.47 -6.09
CA LEU A 185 -3.36 -19.57 -5.93
C LEU A 185 -2.18 -20.15 -6.71
N LYS A 186 -1.91 -19.57 -7.88
CA LYS A 186 -0.81 -19.95 -8.76
C LYS A 186 0.37 -19.03 -8.51
N VAL A 187 1.51 -19.60 -8.16
CA VAL A 187 2.74 -18.83 -7.93
C VAL A 187 3.81 -19.24 -8.92
N THR A 188 4.51 -18.25 -9.46
CA THR A 188 5.72 -18.45 -10.26
C THR A 188 6.89 -17.80 -9.55
N ARG A 189 7.89 -18.62 -9.21
CA ARG A 189 9.15 -18.16 -8.63
C ARG A 189 9.92 -17.31 -9.65
N SER A 190 10.86 -16.51 -9.16
CA SER A 190 11.76 -15.74 -10.03
C SER A 190 12.64 -16.62 -10.94
N ASP A 191 12.81 -17.90 -10.60
CA ASP A 191 13.48 -18.91 -11.44
C ASP A 191 12.56 -19.56 -12.50
N GLY A 192 11.32 -19.08 -12.63
CA GLY A 192 10.33 -19.58 -13.61
C GLY A 192 9.56 -20.82 -13.17
N LYS A 193 9.90 -21.44 -12.03
CA LYS A 193 9.16 -22.61 -11.53
C LYS A 193 7.77 -22.22 -11.04
N ARG A 194 6.78 -23.03 -11.40
CA ARG A 194 5.36 -22.81 -11.11
C ARG A 194 4.86 -23.79 -10.07
N PHE A 195 4.05 -23.31 -9.14
CA PHE A 195 3.41 -24.11 -8.09
C PHE A 195 1.97 -23.64 -7.93
N ARG A 196 1.09 -24.58 -7.55
CA ARG A 196 -0.26 -24.26 -7.08
C ARG A 196 -0.27 -24.43 -5.57
N LEU A 197 -0.75 -23.42 -4.86
CA LEU A 197 -0.91 -23.47 -3.42
C LEU A 197 -2.31 -23.98 -3.09
N VAL A 198 -2.38 -24.87 -2.11
CA VAL A 198 -3.61 -25.42 -1.55
C VAL A 198 -4.08 -24.48 -0.45
N ALA A 199 -5.26 -23.89 -0.61
CA ALA A 199 -5.70 -22.80 0.24
C ALA A 199 -6.00 -23.18 1.71
N ASP A 200 -6.23 -24.47 2.00
CA ASP A 200 -6.45 -25.00 3.36
C ASP A 200 -5.17 -25.38 4.11
N LYS A 201 -3.98 -25.16 3.52
CA LYS A 201 -2.68 -25.48 4.14
C LYS A 201 -1.85 -24.23 4.44
N PRO A 202 -1.05 -24.25 5.54
CA PRO A 202 -0.06 -23.20 5.81
C PRO A 202 0.94 -23.04 4.66
N LEU A 203 1.46 -21.83 4.46
CA LEU A 203 2.46 -21.53 3.41
C LEU A 203 3.82 -22.23 3.63
N ALA A 204 4.13 -22.61 4.86
CA ALA A 204 5.39 -23.26 5.22
C ALA A 204 5.33 -24.79 5.08
N GLU A 205 4.15 -25.39 4.93
CA GLU A 205 3.99 -26.84 4.86
C GLU A 205 3.99 -27.36 3.41
N PRO A 206 4.54 -28.55 3.13
CA PRO A 206 4.33 -29.21 1.84
C PRO A 206 2.83 -29.40 1.54
N PRO A 207 2.38 -29.22 0.28
CA PRO A 207 3.15 -28.88 -0.92
C PRO A 207 3.38 -27.36 -1.12
N ASN A 208 2.92 -26.54 -0.19
CA ASN A 208 2.85 -25.08 -0.30
C ASN A 208 4.15 -24.36 0.04
N GLU A 209 5.26 -25.06 0.37
CA GLU A 209 6.51 -24.48 0.86
C GLU A 209 7.06 -23.37 -0.05
N VAL A 210 6.59 -22.15 0.16
CA VAL A 210 6.96 -20.93 -0.56
C VAL A 210 7.16 -19.74 0.37
N ALA A 211 6.93 -19.94 1.67
CA ALA A 211 7.35 -19.01 2.69
C ALA A 211 8.84 -18.65 2.48
N ASP A 212 9.16 -17.37 2.57
CA ASP A 212 10.50 -16.80 2.41
C ASP A 212 11.17 -16.94 1.02
N LYS A 213 10.48 -17.46 0.01
CA LYS A 213 10.99 -17.52 -1.36
C LYS A 213 10.64 -16.24 -2.12
N ASP A 214 11.62 -15.68 -2.83
CA ASP A 214 11.37 -14.56 -3.74
C ASP A 214 10.61 -15.05 -4.99
N LEU A 215 9.45 -14.43 -5.22
CA LEU A 215 8.52 -14.76 -6.30
C LEU A 215 8.55 -13.67 -7.38
N GLY A 216 8.34 -14.05 -8.64
CA GLY A 216 8.27 -13.12 -9.77
C GLY A 216 6.83 -12.77 -10.16
N LEU A 217 5.92 -13.74 -10.04
CA LEU A 217 4.51 -13.59 -10.38
C LEU A 217 3.64 -14.39 -9.38
N VAL A 218 2.55 -13.79 -8.94
CA VAL A 218 1.49 -14.45 -8.18
C VAL A 218 0.16 -14.19 -8.89
N SER A 219 -0.60 -15.24 -9.18
CA SER A 219 -1.96 -15.17 -9.75
C SER A 219 -2.93 -15.75 -8.74
N VAL A 220 -3.92 -14.96 -8.38
CA VAL A 220 -4.92 -15.28 -7.36
C VAL A 220 -6.28 -15.33 -8.04
N GLU A 221 -6.90 -16.50 -8.03
CA GLU A 221 -8.27 -16.71 -8.47
C GLU A 221 -9.05 -17.36 -7.34
N ILE A 222 -9.95 -16.60 -6.73
CA ILE A 222 -10.73 -17.05 -5.57
C ILE A 222 -12.21 -16.80 -5.86
N GLY A 223 -13.04 -17.83 -5.69
CA GLY A 223 -14.46 -17.84 -6.02
C GLY A 223 -15.27 -16.75 -5.31
N ALA A 224 -14.86 -16.34 -4.10
CA ALA A 224 -15.48 -15.23 -3.37
C ALA A 224 -15.41 -13.89 -4.13
N TRP A 225 -14.39 -13.69 -4.96
CA TRP A 225 -14.27 -12.54 -5.88
C TRP A 225 -14.92 -12.80 -7.24
N ARG A 226 -15.81 -13.80 -7.33
CA ARG A 226 -16.69 -14.10 -8.47
C ARG A 226 -15.93 -14.32 -9.79
N GLY A 227 -14.80 -15.03 -9.72
CA GLY A 227 -14.01 -15.41 -10.90
C GLY A 227 -13.07 -14.31 -11.40
N MET A 228 -12.85 -13.24 -10.64
CA MET A 228 -11.77 -12.30 -10.92
C MET A 228 -10.41 -12.96 -10.70
N ASN A 229 -9.47 -12.70 -11.61
CA ASN A 229 -8.08 -13.10 -11.47
C ASN A 229 -7.23 -11.86 -11.16
N PHE A 230 -6.55 -11.89 -10.02
CA PHE A 230 -5.60 -10.86 -9.62
C PHE A 230 -4.19 -11.35 -9.91
N GLU A 231 -3.51 -10.70 -10.85
CA GLU A 231 -2.12 -10.98 -11.17
C GLU A 231 -1.20 -9.91 -10.58
N PHE A 232 -0.22 -10.37 -9.81
CA PHE A 232 0.79 -9.58 -9.16
C PHE A 232 2.13 -9.91 -9.79
N SER A 233 2.87 -8.91 -10.25
CA SER A 233 4.22 -9.12 -10.77
C SER A 233 5.22 -8.13 -10.19
N ALA A 234 6.42 -8.63 -9.92
CA ALA A 234 7.60 -7.83 -9.61
C ALA A 234 8.36 -7.54 -10.90
N MET A 235 8.51 -6.26 -11.24
CA MET A 235 9.44 -5.84 -12.30
C MET A 235 10.90 -6.08 -11.85
N PRO A 236 11.90 -6.00 -12.76
CA PRO A 236 13.30 -6.25 -12.41
C PRO A 236 13.77 -5.49 -11.15
N ASN A 237 14.75 -6.05 -10.44
CA ASN A 237 15.32 -5.52 -9.19
C ASN A 237 14.33 -5.47 -8.02
N SER A 238 13.33 -6.35 -8.03
CA SER A 238 12.38 -6.53 -6.94
C SER A 238 11.87 -7.96 -6.87
N ALA A 239 11.18 -8.29 -5.78
CA ALA A 239 10.57 -9.59 -5.57
C ALA A 239 9.19 -9.46 -4.93
N LEU A 240 8.37 -10.48 -5.14
CA LEU A 240 7.15 -10.71 -4.40
C LEU A 240 7.38 -11.73 -3.29
N ARG A 241 6.60 -11.61 -2.21
CA ARG A 241 6.49 -12.61 -1.14
C ARG A 241 5.03 -12.80 -0.79
N LEU A 242 4.70 -14.04 -0.41
CA LEU A 242 3.43 -14.37 0.20
C LEU A 242 3.64 -14.51 1.71
N THR A 243 2.83 -13.82 2.49
CA THR A 243 2.83 -13.91 3.95
C THR A 243 1.42 -14.14 4.47
N THR A 244 1.29 -14.79 5.62
CA THR A 244 0.01 -14.96 6.33
C THR A 244 0.13 -14.35 7.72
N PRO A 245 -0.93 -13.71 8.25
CA PRO A 245 -0.93 -13.19 9.61
C PRO A 245 -1.01 -14.30 10.67
N GLU A 246 -1.44 -15.50 10.29
CA GLU A 246 -1.67 -16.64 11.17
C GLU A 246 -0.97 -17.90 10.60
N THR A 247 -0.78 -18.92 11.45
CA THR A 247 -0.35 -20.27 11.03
C THR A 247 -1.47 -21.05 10.34
N GLU A 248 -2.68 -20.48 10.23
CA GLU A 248 -3.92 -21.15 9.78
C GLU A 248 -4.13 -21.16 8.25
N GLY A 249 -3.08 -20.89 7.46
CA GLY A 249 -3.12 -20.96 5.99
C GLY A 249 -3.85 -19.80 5.30
N LEU A 250 -4.07 -19.94 3.99
CA LEU A 250 -4.58 -18.87 3.12
C LEU A 250 -6.06 -18.51 3.43
N LEU A 251 -6.78 -19.41 4.11
CA LEU A 251 -8.18 -19.25 4.54
C LEU A 251 -8.45 -17.98 5.35
N ARG A 252 -7.48 -17.56 6.16
CA ARG A 252 -7.63 -16.43 7.09
C ARG A 252 -7.20 -15.10 6.48
N GLY A 253 -6.95 -15.12 5.18
CA GLY A 253 -6.36 -14.02 4.46
C GLY A 253 -4.85 -14.13 4.42
N PHE A 254 -4.26 -13.41 3.48
CA PHE A 254 -2.84 -13.42 3.21
C PHE A 254 -2.44 -12.09 2.59
N PHE A 255 -1.14 -11.86 2.48
CA PHE A 255 -0.61 -10.67 1.84
C PHE A 255 0.23 -11.07 0.65
N VAL A 256 0.09 -10.31 -0.43
CA VAL A 256 1.07 -10.26 -1.51
C VAL A 256 1.91 -9.02 -1.29
N GLN A 257 3.15 -9.21 -0.86
CA GLN A 257 4.08 -8.14 -0.59
C GLN A 257 5.07 -7.99 -1.73
N TRP A 258 5.25 -6.77 -2.21
CA TRP A 258 6.34 -6.38 -3.09
C TRP A 258 7.46 -5.71 -2.32
N THR A 259 8.68 -5.99 -2.74
CA THR A 259 9.88 -5.51 -2.08
C THR A 259 10.97 -5.23 -3.12
N PRO A 260 11.39 -3.96 -3.30
CA PRO A 260 12.52 -3.63 -4.15
C PRO A 260 13.83 -4.03 -3.46
N ASP A 261 14.87 -4.25 -4.24
CA ASP A 261 16.23 -4.38 -3.74
C ASP A 261 16.96 -3.03 -3.87
N PRO A 262 17.21 -2.30 -2.76
CA PRO A 262 17.85 -0.99 -2.82
C PRO A 262 19.27 -1.00 -3.41
N ALA A 263 19.95 -2.16 -3.41
CA ALA A 263 21.27 -2.28 -4.00
C ALA A 263 21.22 -2.26 -5.54
N THR A 264 20.16 -2.82 -6.11
CA THR A 264 19.97 -2.91 -7.57
C THR A 264 18.93 -1.92 -8.11
N ASP A 265 18.17 -1.26 -7.23
CA ASP A 265 17.21 -0.20 -7.55
C ASP A 265 17.35 1.06 -6.65
N PRO A 266 18.50 1.75 -6.67
CA PRO A 266 18.72 2.94 -5.84
C PRO A 266 17.84 4.13 -6.22
N LYS A 267 17.28 4.13 -7.43
CA LYS A 267 16.42 5.21 -7.96
C LYS A 267 14.93 4.95 -7.75
N GLY A 268 14.53 3.78 -7.25
CA GLY A 268 13.11 3.42 -7.11
C GLY A 268 12.40 3.32 -8.45
N GLU A 269 13.06 2.79 -9.47
CA GLU A 269 12.54 2.57 -10.82
C GLU A 269 11.82 1.22 -10.95
N SER A 270 12.07 0.27 -10.05
CA SER A 270 11.33 -0.99 -10.01
C SER A 270 9.86 -0.75 -9.69
N ARG A 271 9.00 -1.66 -10.16
CA ARG A 271 7.55 -1.54 -10.01
C ARG A 271 6.93 -2.84 -9.54
N PHE A 272 5.93 -2.67 -8.69
CA PHE A 272 4.92 -3.66 -8.39
C PHE A 272 3.73 -3.46 -9.33
N GLN A 273 3.39 -4.45 -10.14
CA GLN A 273 2.20 -4.38 -10.98
C GLN A 273 1.10 -5.28 -10.44
N ILE A 274 -0.12 -4.74 -10.36
CA ILE A 274 -1.35 -5.44 -10.02
C ILE A 274 -2.26 -5.35 -11.25
N GLU A 275 -2.66 -6.49 -11.80
CA GLU A 275 -3.57 -6.60 -12.94
C GLU A 275 -4.85 -7.33 -12.50
N MET A 276 -6.01 -6.81 -12.88
CA MET A 276 -7.32 -7.37 -12.48
C MET A 276 -8.13 -7.78 -13.71
N LYS A 277 -8.18 -9.08 -13.97
CA LYS A 277 -8.81 -9.70 -15.15
C LYS A 277 -10.18 -10.28 -14.82
#